data_AF-A0A7C3QDJ1-F1
#
_entry.id   AF-A0A7C3QDJ1-F1
#
_cell.length_a   1.000
_cell.length_b   1.000
_cell.length_c   1.000
_cell.angle_alpha   90.00
_cell.angle_beta   90.00
_cell.angle_gamma   90.00
#
_symmetry.space_group_name_H-M   'P 1'
#
loop_
_entity.id
_entity.type
_entity.pdbx_description
1 polymer ?
#
loop_
_entity_poly.entity_id
_entity_poly.type
_entity_poly.pdbx_seq_one_letter_code
_entity_poly.pdbx_strand_id
1 'polypeptide(L)' 'SLDALEKHLANGEPVITAVFTGELPYTDEATNHAVVVVGLDEHYVYINDPAIIQAPVPVPKGDFDLARLERNEWYAVIKL' A
#
# COMPACT_ATOMS: atom_id res chain seq x y z
N SER A 1 -4.89 -2.65 -10.02
CA SER A 1 -5.23 -1.20 -10.08
C SER A 1 -5.59 -0.62 -8.72
N LEU A 2 -5.46 0.69 -8.56
CA LEU A 2 -5.85 1.43 -7.35
C LEU A 2 -7.38 1.49 -7.16
N ASP A 3 -8.15 1.55 -8.24
CA ASP A 3 -9.62 1.54 -8.17
C ASP A 3 -10.18 0.28 -7.49
N ALA A 4 -9.50 -0.86 -7.63
CA ALA A 4 -9.89 -2.09 -6.94
C ALA A 4 -9.69 -1.97 -5.42
N LEU A 5 -8.57 -1.38 -5.01
CA LEU A 5 -8.28 -1.12 -3.58
C LEU A 5 -9.30 -0.14 -3.01
N GLU A 6 -9.59 0.95 -3.71
CA GLU A 6 -10.58 1.95 -3.26
C GLU A 6 -11.96 1.33 -3.01
N LYS A 7 -12.41 0.40 -3.87
CA LYS A 7 -13.66 -0.33 -3.66
C LYS A 7 -13.66 -1.18 -2.38
N HIS A 8 -12.55 -1.84 -2.07
CA HIS A 8 -12.41 -2.61 -0.83
C HIS A 8 -12.42 -1.70 0.40
N LEU A 9 -11.64 -0.61 0.34
CA LEU A 9 -11.57 0.38 1.41
C LEU A 9 -12.95 1.02 1.68
N ALA A 10 -13.71 1.32 0.62
CA ALA A 10 -15.08 1.86 0.73
C ALA A 10 -16.06 0.89 1.41
N ASN A 11 -15.78 -0.42 1.37
CA ASN A 11 -16.54 -1.45 2.08
C ASN A 11 -16.03 -1.71 3.51
N GLY A 12 -15.03 -0.96 3.97
CA GLY A 12 -14.38 -1.19 5.26
C GLY A 12 -13.49 -2.44 5.29
N GLU A 13 -13.08 -2.95 4.12
CA GLU A 13 -12.19 -4.12 3.99
C GLU A 13 -10.73 -3.63 3.85
N PRO A 14 -9.86 -3.82 4.87
CA PRO A 14 -8.45 -3.45 4.76
C PRO A 14 -7.75 -4.30 3.69
N VAL A 15 -6.83 -3.68 2.93
CA VAL A 15 -6.12 -4.37 1.85
C VAL A 15 -4.69 -4.65 2.27
N ILE A 16 -4.28 -5.92 2.27
CA ILE A 16 -2.88 -6.32 2.42
C ILE A 16 -2.29 -6.47 1.02
N THR A 17 -1.19 -5.80 0.70
CA THR A 17 -0.57 -5.87 -0.64
C THR A 17 0.94 -6.01 -0.57
N ALA A 18 1.48 -6.71 -1.57
CA ALA A 18 2.92 -6.84 -1.74
C ALA A 18 3.48 -5.61 -2.45
N VAL A 19 4.60 -5.09 -1.93
CA VAL A 19 5.32 -3.94 -2.48
C VAL A 19 6.81 -4.27 -2.58
N PHE A 20 7.49 -3.66 -3.53
CA PHE A 20 8.94 -3.55 -3.52
C PHE A 20 9.33 -2.21 -2.91
N THR A 21 10.01 -2.23 -1.76
CA THR A 21 10.27 -1.01 -0.97
C THR A 21 11.29 -0.07 -1.62
N GLY A 22 12.03 -0.52 -2.64
CA GLY A 22 12.97 0.33 -3.39
C GLY A 22 12.29 1.48 -4.15
N GLU A 23 10.97 1.39 -4.36
CA GLU A 23 10.17 2.44 -5.00
C GLU A 23 9.47 3.36 -3.97
N LEU A 24 9.66 3.13 -2.66
CA LEU A 24 8.98 3.85 -1.60
C LEU A 24 9.90 4.92 -1.00
N PRO A 25 9.47 6.20 -0.94
CA PRO A 25 10.36 7.32 -0.60
C PRO A 25 10.72 7.41 0.90
N TYR A 26 10.11 6.61 1.76
CA TYR A 26 10.30 6.68 3.21
C TYR A 26 11.36 5.72 3.75
N THR A 27 11.96 4.86 2.91
CA THR A 27 12.97 3.88 3.30
C THR A 27 14.06 3.76 2.25
N ASP A 28 15.30 3.51 2.70
CA ASP A 28 16.45 3.23 1.82
C ASP A 28 16.67 1.72 1.62
N GLU A 29 15.91 0.86 2.32
CA GLU A 29 16.03 -0.58 2.18
C GLU A 29 15.20 -1.08 1.00
N ALA A 30 15.85 -1.70 0.01
CA ALA A 30 15.19 -2.28 -1.17
C ALA A 30 14.93 -3.78 -0.97
N THR A 31 13.71 -4.14 -0.60
CA THR A 31 13.29 -5.52 -0.31
C THR A 31 11.83 -5.75 -0.70
N ASN A 32 11.44 -7.02 -0.84
CA ASN A 32 10.04 -7.38 -0.95
C ASN A 32 9.39 -7.27 0.43
N HIS A 33 8.22 -6.63 0.49
CA HIS A 33 7.54 -6.37 1.75
C HIS A 33 6.02 -6.44 1.60
N ALA A 34 5.32 -6.55 2.73
CA ALA A 34 3.86 -6.53 2.79
C ALA A 34 3.38 -5.38 3.66
N VAL A 35 2.45 -4.59 3.14
CA VAL A 35 1.88 -3.42 3.83
C VAL A 35 0.34 -3.50 3.84
N VAL A 36 -0.29 -2.80 4.78
CA VAL A 36 -1.75 -2.70 4.84
C VAL A 36 -2.19 -1.33 4.35
N VAL A 37 -2.96 -1.27 3.27
CA VAL A 37 -3.60 -0.05 2.81
C VAL A 37 -4.83 0.21 3.66
N VAL A 38 -4.92 1.42 4.21
CA VAL A 38 -6.01 1.85 5.09
C VAL A 38 -6.75 3.09 4.57
N GLY A 39 -6.27 3.71 3.50
CA GLY A 39 -6.95 4.84 2.86
C GLY A 39 -6.28 5.28 1.56
N LEU A 40 -7.01 6.05 0.77
CA LEU A 40 -6.54 6.71 -0.45
C LEU A 40 -7.21 8.08 -0.56
N ASP A 41 -6.49 9.07 -1.11
CA ASP A 41 -7.07 10.32 -1.58
C ASP A 41 -6.59 10.65 -3.01
N GLU A 42 -6.68 11.93 -3.42
CA GLU A 42 -6.24 12.37 -4.75
C GLU A 42 -4.73 12.17 -4.98
N HIS A 43 -3.92 12.31 -3.93
CA HIS A 43 -2.45 12.39 -4.03
C HIS A 43 -1.73 11.23 -3.34
N TYR A 44 -2.31 10.67 -2.28
CA TYR A 44 -1.64 9.72 -1.40
C TYR A 44 -2.40 8.41 -1.23
N VAL A 45 -1.62 7.35 -1.00
CA VAL A 45 -2.04 6.09 -0.40
C VAL A 45 -1.56 6.09 1.04
N TYR A 46 -2.44 5.79 1.97
CA TYR A 46 -2.12 5.69 3.40
C TYR A 46 -1.92 4.23 3.77
N ILE A 47 -0.72 3.88 4.22
CA ILE A 47 -0.34 2.51 4.54
C ILE A 47 0.10 2.35 6.01
N ASN A 48 -0.20 1.20 6.58
CA ASN A 48 0.47 0.70 7.78
C ASN A 48 1.57 -0.26 7.33
N ASP A 49 2.82 0.15 7.54
CA ASP A 49 4.00 -0.66 7.33
C ASP A 49 4.41 -1.31 8.66
N PRO A 50 4.50 -2.65 8.76
CA PRO A 50 4.93 -3.33 9.98
C PRO A 50 6.33 -2.94 10.50
N ALA A 51 7.19 -2.37 9.65
CA ALA A 51 8.52 -1.88 10.01
C ALA A 51 8.50 -0.45 10.59
N ILE A 52 7.37 0.27 10.51
CA ILE A 52 7.24 1.67 10.91
C ILE A 52 6.22 1.81 12.05
N ILE A 53 6.67 2.36 13.19
CA ILE A 53 5.80 2.56 14.36
C ILE A 53 4.78 3.68 14.13
N GLN A 54 5.20 4.77 13.47
CA GLN A 54 4.33 5.91 13.21
C GLN A 54 3.46 5.66 11.97
N ALA A 55 2.17 5.41 12.20
CA ALA A 55 1.23 5.02 11.17
C ALA A 55 -0.06 5.87 11.19
N PRO A 56 -0.76 6.03 10.06
CA PRO A 56 -0.37 5.56 8.72
C PRO A 56 0.72 6.43 8.09
N VAL A 57 1.50 5.83 7.19
CA VAL A 57 2.50 6.52 6.36
C VAL A 57 1.81 6.97 5.06
N PRO A 58 1.82 8.28 4.73
CA PRO A 58 1.37 8.75 3.42
C PRO A 58 2.44 8.48 2.36
N VAL A 59 2.06 7.78 1.29
CA VAL A 59 2.91 7.47 0.14
C VAL A 59 2.31 8.09 -1.11
N PRO A 60 3.06 8.84 -1.94
CA PRO A 60 2.54 9.35 -3.21
C PRO A 60 1.96 8.22 -4.07
N LYS A 61 0.80 8.45 -4.71
CA LYS A 61 0.12 7.40 -5.48
C LYS A 61 0.98 6.79 -6.58
N GLY A 62 1.80 7.59 -7.26
CA GLY A 62 2.70 7.12 -8.30
C GLY A 62 3.74 6.14 -7.75
N ASP A 63 4.41 6.50 -6.66
CA ASP A 63 5.42 5.67 -5.98
C ASP A 63 4.81 4.36 -5.48
N PHE A 64 3.62 4.43 -4.87
CA PHE A 64 2.91 3.25 -4.40
C PHE A 64 2.47 2.31 -5.53
N ASP A 65 1.96 2.86 -6.63
CA ASP A 65 1.53 2.07 -7.79
C ASP A 65 2.72 1.37 -8.45
N LEU A 66 3.86 2.05 -8.58
CA LEU A 66 5.11 1.49 -9.07
C LEU A 66 5.64 0.37 -8.14
N ALA A 67 5.66 0.61 -6.82
CA ALA A 67 6.08 -0.37 -5.82
C ALA A 67 5.25 -1.68 -5.88
N ARG A 68 3.95 -1.57 -6.17
CA ARG A 68 3.05 -2.71 -6.34
C ARG A 68 3.18 -3.38 -7.70
N LEU A 69 3.36 -2.59 -8.76
CA LEU A 69 3.53 -3.10 -10.13
C LEU A 69 4.71 -4.08 -10.21
N GLU A 70 5.81 -3.75 -9.54
CA GLU A 70 6.98 -4.64 -9.38
C GLU A 70 6.59 -6.01 -8.82
N ARG A 71 5.56 -6.09 -7.98
CA ARG A 71 5.07 -7.31 -7.32
C ARG A 71 3.78 -7.87 -7.95
N ASN A 72 3.53 -7.58 -9.23
CA ASN A 72 2.34 -8.02 -9.98
C ASN A 72 1.00 -7.57 -9.38
N GLU A 73 1.01 -6.46 -8.65
CA GLU A 73 -0.16 -5.85 -8.00
C GLU A 73 -0.93 -6.76 -7.03
N TRP A 74 -0.33 -7.86 -6.56
CA TRP A 74 -1.01 -8.82 -5.69
C TRP A 74 -1.53 -8.17 -4.40
N TYR A 75 -2.76 -8.54 -4.04
CA TYR A 75 -3.39 -8.11 -2.81
C TYR A 75 -4.32 -9.18 -2.25
N ALA A 76 -4.57 -9.08 -0.95
CA ALA A 76 -5.55 -9.85 -0.22
C ALA A 76 -6.41 -8.90 0.63
N VAL A 77 -7.64 -9.31 0.92
CA VAL A 77 -8.53 -8.60 1.84
C VAL A 77 -9.02 -9.56 2.91
N ILE A 78 -9.22 -9.04 4.12
CA ILE A 78 -9.85 -9.78 5.21
C ILE A 78 -11.32 -9.38 5.23
N LYS A 79 -12.20 -10.35 4.97
CA LYS A 79 -13.66 -10.19 5.05
C LYS A 79 -14.13 -10.76 6.39
N LEU A 80 -14.87 -9.95 7.14
CA LEU A 80 -15.54 -10.36 8.37
C LEU A 80 -16.93 -10.92 8.07
#